data_AF-A0A015Z8Q8-F1
#
_entry.id   AF-A0A015Z8Q8-F1
#
_cell.length_a   1.000
_cell.length_b   1.000
_cell.length_c   1.000
_cell.angle_alpha   90.00
_cell.angle_beta   90.00
_cell.angle_gamma   90.00
#
_symmetry.space_group_name_H-M   'P 1'
#
loop_
_entity.id
_entity.type
_entity.pdbx_description
1 polymer ?
#
loop_
_entity_poly.entity_id
_entity_poly.type
_entity_poly.pdbx_seq_one_letter_code
_entity_poly.pdbx_strand_id
1 'polypeptide(L)' 'MNSKRPYIVQDVTLVTYSGRRISLSLVEYKIIDVPVRLVKEKILDSFSAMVDKPVDVELKVRYI' A
#
# COMPACT_ATOMS: atom_id res chain seq x y z
N MET A 1 -1.16 -2.46 -23.93
CA MET A 1 -0.99 -3.74 -23.21
C MET A 1 -0.40 -3.43 -21.84
N ASN A 2 -1.20 -3.42 -20.77
CA ASN A 2 -0.64 -3.28 -19.41
C ASN A 2 -0.10 -4.65 -18.99
N SER A 3 1.22 -4.82 -19.08
CA SER A 3 1.90 -6.02 -18.60
C SER A 3 1.78 -6.07 -17.08
N LYS A 4 0.76 -6.79 -16.57
CA LYS A 4 0.59 -7.04 -15.14
C LYS A 4 1.76 -7.89 -14.68
N ARG A 5 2.78 -7.28 -14.07
CA ARG A 5 3.85 -8.01 -13.40
C ARG A 5 3.37 -8.34 -11.99
N PRO A 6 3.16 -9.62 -11.66
CA PRO A 6 2.81 -9.99 -10.30
C PRO A 6 3.91 -9.53 -9.34
N TYR A 7 3.51 -9.14 -8.13
CA TYR A 7 4.44 -8.74 -7.08
C TYR A 7 3.91 -9.15 -5.71
N ILE A 8 4.82 -9.18 -4.76
CA ILE A 8 4.53 -9.41 -3.34
C ILE A 8 4.74 -8.08 -2.61
N VAL A 9 3.78 -7.68 -1.78
CA VAL A 9 3.96 -6.55 -0.86
C VAL A 9 4.65 -7.07 0.39
N GLN A 10 5.83 -6.53 0.68
CA GLN A 10 6.65 -6.88 1.84
C GLN A 10 6.37 -5.97 3.04
N ASP A 11 6.05 -4.71 2.77
CA ASP A 11 5.80 -3.70 3.80
C ASP A 11 4.87 -2.61 3.25
N VAL A 12 4.11 -1.99 4.16
CA VAL A 12 3.21 -0.88 3.88
C VAL A 12 3.48 0.19 4.93
N THR A 13 3.87 1.38 4.49
CA THR A 13 3.96 2.55 5.36
C THR A 13 2.90 3.57 4.96
N LEU A 14 2.03 3.93 5.90
CA LEU A 14 1.08 5.02 5.74
C LEU A 14 1.78 6.35 6.09
N VAL A 15 1.62 7.36 5.24
CA VAL A 15 2.08 8.73 5.51
C VAL A 15 0.85 9.60 5.74
N THR A 16 0.73 10.18 6.93
CA THR A 16 -0.44 10.98 7.31
C THR A 16 -0.31 12.46 7.00
N TYR A 17 -1.42 13.19 7.04
CA TYR A 17 -1.44 14.65 6.90
C TYR A 17 -0.51 15.35 7.91
N SER A 18 -0.40 14.82 9.13
CA SER A 18 0.51 15.37 10.14
C SER A 18 2.00 15.05 9.89
N GLY A 19 2.31 14.30 8.82
CA GLY A 19 3.66 13.84 8.50
C GLY A 19 4.09 12.61 9.30
N ARG A 20 3.20 11.99 10.10
CA ARG A 20 3.51 10.73 10.79
C ARG A 20 3.62 9.60 9.78
N ARG A 21 4.54 8.68 10.08
CA ARG A 21 4.79 7.47 9.29
C ARG A 21 4.40 6.27 10.13
N ILE A 22 3.41 5.51 9.66
CA ILE A 22 2.87 4.33 10.36
C ILE A 22 3.21 3.10 9.54
N SER A 23 4.16 2.29 10.01
CA SER A 23 4.49 1.01 9.38
C SER A 23 3.45 -0.03 9.77
N LEU A 24 2.85 -0.68 8.78
CA LEU A 24 1.98 -1.82 8.95
C LEU A 24 2.79 -3.08 8.61
N SER A 25 3.23 -3.79 9.63
CA SER A 25 3.88 -5.10 9.46
C SER A 25 2.87 -6.07 8.84
N LEU A 26 3.06 -6.40 7.56
CA LEU A 26 2.23 -7.39 6.88
C LEU A 26 2.72 -8.80 7.20
N VAL A 27 1.79 -9.69 7.57
CA VAL A 27 2.07 -11.11 7.90
C VAL A 27 1.63 -12.06 6.77
N GLU A 28 1.30 -11.56 5.57
CA GLU A 28 0.84 -12.44 4.46
C GLU A 28 1.51 -12.20 3.10
N TYR A 29 2.05 -13.30 2.56
CA TYR A 29 2.62 -13.44 1.23
C TYR A 29 1.50 -13.75 0.21
N LYS A 30 0.73 -12.75 -0.20
CA LYS A 30 -0.18 -12.91 -1.35
C LYS A 30 0.41 -12.28 -2.61
N ILE A 31 0.45 -13.03 -3.70
CA ILE A 31 0.82 -12.51 -5.02
C ILE A 31 -0.30 -11.56 -5.47
N ILE A 32 0.05 -10.33 -5.80
CA ILE A 32 -0.87 -9.32 -6.30
C ILE A 32 -0.66 -9.14 -7.79
N ASP A 33 -1.73 -9.35 -8.55
CA ASP A 33 -1.81 -9.15 -10.01
C ASP A 33 -2.46 -7.80 -10.39
N VAL A 34 -2.85 -7.02 -9.38
CA VAL A 34 -3.45 -5.69 -9.51
C VAL A 34 -2.35 -4.61 -9.57
N PRO A 35 -2.44 -3.60 -10.46
CA PRO A 35 -1.51 -2.49 -10.49
C PRO A 35 -1.27 -1.85 -9.12
N VAL A 36 0.01 -1.61 -8.77
CA VAL A 36 0.44 -1.02 -7.49
C VAL A 36 -0.35 0.24 -7.13
N ARG A 37 -0.63 1.10 -8.12
CA ARG A 37 -1.41 2.33 -7.94
C ARG A 37 -2.82 2.05 -7.37
N LEU A 38 -3.54 1.08 -7.93
CA LEU A 38 -4.89 0.73 -7.47
C LEU A 38 -4.86 0.12 -6.07
N VAL A 39 -3.78 -0.59 -5.72
CA VAL A 39 -3.59 -1.10 -4.36
C VAL A 39 -3.37 0.03 -3.37
N LYS A 40 -2.54 1.02 -3.71
CA LYS A 40 -2.34 2.22 -2.88
C LYS A 40 -3.67 2.95 -2.63
N GLU A 41 -4.46 3.18 -3.68
CA GLU A 41 -5.76 3.84 -3.59
C GLU A 41 -6.71 3.07 -2.65
N LYS A 42 -6.83 1.74 -2.81
CA LYS A 42 -7.62 0.91 -1.89
C LYS A 42 -7.16 0.97 -0.44
N ILE A 43 -5.85 1.01 -0.21
CA ILE A 43 -5.29 1.13 1.15
C ILE A 43 -5.69 2.49 1.74
N LEU A 44 -5.48 3.59 1.01
CA LEU A 44 -5.86 4.93 1.45
C LEU A 44 -7.36 5.03 1.78
N ASP A 45 -8.20 4.48 0.91
CA ASP A 45 -9.65 4.44 1.11
C ASP A 45 -10.03 3.64 2.37
N SER A 46 -9.33 2.54 2.65
CA SER A 46 -9.58 1.73 3.85
C SER A 46 -9.28 2.48 5.16
N PHE A 47 -8.38 3.47 5.11
CA PHE A 47 -7.99 4.29 6.26
C PHE A 47 -8.58 5.70 6.22
N SER A 48 -9.56 5.96 5.35
CA SER A 48 -10.11 7.31 5.15
C SER A 48 -10.81 7.89 6.38
N ALA A 49 -11.24 7.05 7.31
CA ALA A 49 -11.92 7.43 8.54
C ALA A 49 -10.97 7.74 9.71
N MET A 50 -9.65 7.58 9.54
CA MET A 50 -8.67 7.98 10.56
C MET A 50 -8.71 9.49 10.78
N VAL A 51 -8.66 9.92 12.05
CA VAL A 51 -8.58 11.35 12.43
C VAL A 51 -7.36 11.99 11.78
N ASP A 52 -6.20 11.34 11.88
CA ASP A 52 -5.00 11.70 11.13
C ASP A 52 -4.94 10.85 9.86
N LYS A 53 -5.70 11.28 8.84
CA LYS A 53 -5.89 10.51 7.61
C LYS A 53 -4.56 10.35 6.85
N PRO A 54 -4.26 9.13 6.34
CA PRO A 54 -3.16 8.95 5.41
C PRO A 54 -3.42 9.64 4.06
N VAL A 55 -2.39 10.33 3.56
CA VAL A 55 -2.38 11.01 2.26
C VAL A 55 -1.57 10.25 1.22
N ASP A 56 -0.61 9.45 1.67
CA ASP A 56 0.20 8.61 0.79
C ASP A 56 0.46 7.24 1.43
N VAL A 57 0.79 6.28 0.59
CA VAL A 57 1.15 4.92 0.95
C VAL A 57 2.44 4.55 0.24
N GLU A 58 3.45 4.21 1.02
CA GLU A 58 4.67 3.61 0.52
C GLU A 58 4.54 2.09 0.59
N LEU A 59 4.73 1.43 -0.56
CA LEU A 59 4.69 -0.02 -0.66
C LEU A 59 6.09 -0.52 -0.98
N LYS A 60 6.61 -1.39 -0.12
CA LYS A 60 7.82 -2.16 -0.45
C LYS A 60 7.37 -3.40 -1.21
N VAL A 61 7.67 -3.46 -2.51
CA VAL A 61 7.24 -4.56 -3.38
C VAL A 61 8.43 -5.35 -3.92
N ARG A 62 8.23 -6.66 -4.09
CA ARG A 62 9.15 -7.55 -4.81
C ARG A 62 8.42 -8.14 -6.02
N TYR A 63 8.91 -7.85 -7.22
CA TYR A 63 8.39 -8.44 -8.46
C TYR A 63 8.82 -9.91 -8.58
N ILE A 64 7.95 -10.73 -9.17
CA ILE A 64 8.17 -12.15 -9.47
C ILE A 64 8.44 -12.32 -10.96
#